data_AF-A0A081CEJ9-F1
#
_entry.id   AF-A0A081CEJ9-F1
#
_cell.length_a   1.000
_cell.length_b   1.000
_cell.length_c   1.000
_cell.angle_alpha   90.00
_cell.angle_beta   90.00
_cell.angle_gamma   90.00
#
_symmetry.space_group_name_H-M   'P 1'
#
loop_
_entity.id
_entity.type
_entity.pdbx_description
1 polymer ?
#
loop_
_entity_poly.entity_id
_entity_poly.type
_entity_poly.pdbx_seq_one_letter_code
_entity_poly.pdbx_strand_id
1 'polypeptide(L)'
;MKGSTSGPGGSSQSLKRTATTSIPTSRSTGKKARLDAACAERGSDSKSKVDSTTLDASIGVATLKQLKRSLRALIVGLQAVEAERVVLDRVWYKNASQFKSALWWRHANSLRRSLRSLDTAPALTARIALLYAELCGAGEPGSNQGWPVLPREAKPTSQSIETVLRTSQTKQRLREAEEELEELRGVIDVVRKRAEKGGKVLMVHLNTPPAPTFAPLVAGLIAICAAVHHPTAALVGEESALDELKNILGLLRTSV
;
A
#
# COMPACT_ATOMS: atom_id res chain seq x y z
N MET A 1 -34.29 -38.74 32.28
CA MET A 1 -33.22 -39.46 32.99
C MET A 1 -31.95 -38.64 32.86
N LYS A 2 -31.44 -38.11 33.97
CA LYS A 2 -30.23 -37.27 34.04
C LYS A 2 -29.02 -38.19 34.22
N GLY A 3 -28.03 -38.10 33.33
CA GLY A 3 -26.77 -38.80 33.44
C GLY A 3 -25.62 -37.81 33.58
N SER A 4 -25.28 -37.48 34.83
CA SER A 4 -24.09 -36.72 35.19
C SER A 4 -22.88 -37.66 35.17
N THR A 5 -21.82 -37.31 34.45
CA THR A 5 -20.51 -37.95 34.59
C THR A 5 -19.44 -36.90 34.85
N SER A 6 -18.96 -36.91 36.09
CA SER A 6 -17.80 -36.17 36.59
C SER A 6 -16.53 -36.95 36.30
N GLY A 7 -15.56 -36.32 35.62
CA GLY A 7 -14.21 -36.85 35.40
C GLY A 7 -13.18 -36.08 36.24
N PRO A 8 -12.23 -36.75 36.91
CA PRO A 8 -11.34 -36.15 37.90
C PRO A 8 -10.12 -35.47 37.26
N GLY A 9 -9.57 -34.51 38.01
CA GLY A 9 -8.39 -33.74 37.68
C GLY A 9 -7.11 -34.56 37.60
N GLY A 10 -6.23 -34.13 36.70
CA GLY A 10 -4.85 -34.56 36.59
C GLY A 10 -3.93 -33.34 36.60
N SER A 11 -3.37 -33.06 37.77
CA SER A 11 -2.18 -32.22 37.94
C SER A 11 -0.98 -32.91 37.28
N SER A 12 -0.11 -32.15 36.60
CA SER A 12 1.35 -32.17 36.86
C SER A 12 2.21 -31.61 35.72
N GLN A 13 3.25 -30.89 36.17
CA GLN A 13 4.59 -30.76 35.57
C GLN A 13 4.85 -29.66 34.53
N SER A 14 5.08 -28.49 35.13
CA SER A 14 6.14 -27.53 34.78
C SER A 14 7.48 -28.25 34.45
N LEU A 15 7.97 -28.07 33.22
CA LEU A 15 9.37 -28.28 32.86
C LEU A 15 9.95 -26.96 32.36
N LYS A 16 10.61 -26.24 33.27
CA LYS A 16 11.57 -25.18 32.96
C LYS A 16 12.79 -25.82 32.29
N ARG A 17 13.06 -25.47 31.04
CA ARG A 17 14.38 -25.65 30.40
C ARG A 17 14.90 -24.30 29.94
N THR A 18 15.72 -23.70 30.79
CA THR A 18 16.64 -22.61 30.44
C THR A 18 17.89 -23.23 29.82
N ALA A 19 18.06 -23.07 28.50
CA ALA A 19 19.31 -23.36 27.81
C ALA A 19 19.93 -22.04 27.37
N THR A 20 20.87 -21.54 28.17
CA THR A 20 21.73 -20.40 27.84
C THR A 20 22.82 -20.91 26.91
N THR A 21 22.72 -20.61 25.61
CA THR A 21 23.78 -20.92 24.65
C THR A 21 24.45 -19.61 24.25
N SER A 22 25.68 -19.41 24.71
CA SER A 22 26.58 -18.34 24.32
C SER A 22 27.03 -18.51 22.87
N ILE A 23 26.71 -17.55 22.01
CA ILE A 23 27.14 -17.51 20.61
C ILE A 23 28.43 -16.66 20.50
N PRO A 24 29.52 -17.18 19.90
CA PRO A 24 30.71 -16.40 19.60
C PRO A 24 30.48 -15.45 18.41
N THR A 25 30.67 -14.15 18.65
CA THR A 25 30.65 -13.07 17.66
C THR A 25 31.91 -13.07 16.82
N SER A 26 31.84 -13.58 15.59
CA SER A 26 32.90 -13.40 14.59
C SER A 26 32.63 -12.14 13.77
N ARG A 27 33.45 -11.11 14.00
CA ARG A 27 33.41 -9.79 13.38
C ARG A 27 34.18 -9.84 12.05
N SER A 28 33.47 -9.87 10.92
CA SER A 28 34.08 -9.75 9.58
C SER A 28 34.04 -8.30 9.13
N THR A 29 35.20 -7.65 9.14
CA THR A 29 35.46 -6.33 8.56
C THR A 29 35.89 -6.47 7.10
N GLY A 30 35.16 -5.82 6.19
CA GLY A 30 35.51 -5.66 4.78
C GLY A 30 34.23 -5.49 3.95
N LYS A 31 34.11 -4.63 2.95
CA LYS A 31 35.11 -3.89 2.19
C LYS A 31 34.37 -2.72 1.54
N LYS A 32 34.96 -1.53 1.66
CA LYS A 32 34.47 -0.22 1.20
C LYS A 32 34.81 -0.06 -0.29
N ALA A 33 33.81 0.20 -1.13
CA ALA A 33 33.93 0.78 -2.47
C ALA A 33 32.79 1.80 -2.56
N ARG A 34 32.97 3.12 -2.59
CA ARG A 34 33.86 4.01 -3.36
C ARG A 34 33.75 3.78 -4.86
N LEU A 35 32.72 4.37 -5.45
CA LEU A 35 32.72 4.83 -6.83
C LEU A 35 32.25 6.29 -6.85
N ASP A 36 33.10 7.06 -7.49
CA ASP A 36 33.13 8.52 -7.63
C ASP A 36 32.01 9.00 -8.57
N ALA A 37 31.38 10.14 -8.27
CA ALA A 37 31.62 11.44 -8.88
C ALA A 37 31.46 11.48 -10.41
N ALA A 38 30.35 12.07 -10.85
CA ALA A 38 30.28 12.75 -12.14
C ALA A 38 29.47 14.04 -11.98
N CYS A 39 30.21 15.15 -11.95
CA CYS A 39 29.72 16.51 -12.07
C CYS A 39 28.96 16.70 -13.40
N ALA A 40 27.79 17.30 -13.33
CA ALA A 40 27.21 18.03 -14.45
C ALA A 40 26.60 19.33 -13.91
N GLU A 41 27.42 20.38 -13.90
CA GLU A 41 26.93 21.74 -13.79
C GLU A 41 26.08 22.06 -15.01
N ARG A 42 24.87 22.55 -14.78
CA ARG A 42 24.08 23.24 -15.81
C ARG A 42 23.54 24.51 -15.21
N GLY A 43 24.32 25.57 -15.39
CA GLY A 43 23.83 26.94 -15.26
C GLY A 43 22.72 27.17 -16.27
N SER A 44 21.63 27.77 -15.81
CA SER A 44 20.75 28.57 -16.64
C SER A 44 20.08 29.61 -15.75
N ASP A 45 20.70 30.79 -15.76
CA ASP A 45 20.06 32.04 -15.39
C ASP A 45 18.81 32.22 -16.24
N SER A 46 17.65 32.25 -15.59
CA SER A 46 16.40 32.65 -16.21
C SER A 46 15.69 33.60 -15.27
N LYS A 47 15.94 34.87 -15.56
CA LYS A 47 15.32 36.06 -14.98
C LYS A 47 13.83 36.06 -15.39
N SER A 48 12.96 35.42 -14.60
CA SER A 48 11.51 35.51 -14.80
C SER A 48 10.94 36.67 -13.98
N LYS A 49 10.48 37.67 -14.73
CA LYS A 49 9.66 38.78 -14.24
C LYS A 49 8.31 38.19 -13.83
N VAL A 50 8.04 38.19 -12.52
CA VAL A 50 6.82 37.65 -11.93
C VAL A 50 5.70 38.68 -12.09
N ASP A 51 4.84 38.46 -13.08
CA ASP A 51 3.53 39.11 -13.16
C ASP A 51 2.55 38.33 -12.26
N SER A 52 2.24 38.90 -11.09
CA SER A 52 1.45 38.27 -10.01
C SER A 52 -0.07 38.27 -10.20
N THR A 53 -0.61 38.61 -11.37
CA THR A 53 -2.06 38.82 -11.57
C THR A 53 -2.77 37.77 -12.45
N THR A 54 -2.10 36.69 -12.87
CA THR A 54 -2.70 35.59 -13.66
C THR A 54 -2.69 34.21 -12.98
N LEU A 55 -2.41 34.15 -11.67
CA LEU A 55 -2.18 32.89 -10.95
C LEU A 55 -3.46 32.06 -10.70
N ASP A 56 -4.64 32.67 -10.61
CA ASP A 56 -5.85 31.94 -10.19
C ASP A 56 -6.48 31.05 -11.27
N ALA A 57 -6.32 31.36 -12.56
CA ALA A 57 -6.85 30.52 -13.65
C ALA A 57 -5.98 29.28 -13.96
N SER A 58 -4.78 29.21 -13.38
CA SER A 58 -3.76 28.19 -13.71
C SER A 58 -3.89 26.88 -12.93
N ILE A 59 -4.62 26.90 -11.81
CA ILE A 59 -4.72 25.77 -10.88
C ILE A 59 -5.44 24.59 -11.54
N GLY A 60 -6.43 24.81 -12.42
CA GLY A 60 -7.30 23.74 -12.93
C GLY A 60 -6.59 22.62 -13.70
N VAL A 61 -5.93 22.95 -14.82
CA VAL A 61 -5.45 21.90 -15.76
C VAL A 61 -4.20 21.17 -15.25
N ALA A 62 -3.27 21.88 -14.61
CA ALA A 62 -2.05 21.27 -14.07
C ALA A 62 -2.38 20.32 -12.90
N THR A 63 -3.27 20.76 -11.99
CA THR A 63 -3.74 19.96 -10.85
C THR A 63 -4.46 18.70 -11.31
N LEU A 64 -5.29 18.77 -12.36
CA LEU A 64 -5.94 17.58 -12.93
C LEU A 64 -4.95 16.59 -13.56
N LYS A 65 -3.89 17.07 -14.22
CA LYS A 65 -2.82 16.19 -14.71
C LYS A 65 -2.13 15.48 -13.57
N GLN A 66 -1.87 16.17 -12.47
CA GLN A 66 -1.26 15.57 -11.29
C GLN A 66 -2.21 14.57 -10.64
N LEU A 67 -3.49 14.92 -10.43
CA LEU A 67 -4.53 14.02 -9.92
C LEU A 67 -4.56 12.70 -10.70
N LYS A 68 -4.58 12.80 -12.04
CA LYS A 68 -4.55 11.63 -12.93
C LYS A 68 -3.31 10.76 -12.72
N ARG A 69 -2.14 11.39 -12.59
CA ARG A 69 -0.85 10.69 -12.39
C ARG A 69 -0.83 9.96 -11.06
N SER A 70 -1.17 10.63 -9.97
CA SER A 70 -1.15 10.08 -8.61
C SER A 70 -2.22 9.00 -8.45
N LEU A 71 -3.41 9.18 -9.04
CA LEU A 71 -4.47 8.18 -9.05
C LEU A 71 -4.05 6.92 -9.81
N ARG A 72 -3.36 7.05 -10.94
CA ARG A 72 -2.79 5.89 -11.66
C ARG A 72 -1.74 5.17 -10.82
N ALA A 73 -0.84 5.90 -10.18
CA ALA A 73 0.17 5.31 -9.31
C ALA A 73 -0.47 4.52 -8.17
N LEU A 74 -1.52 5.08 -7.55
CA LEU A 74 -2.32 4.39 -6.53
C LEU A 74 -2.96 3.11 -7.07
N ILE A 75 -3.68 3.18 -8.20
CA ILE A 75 -4.34 2.02 -8.81
C ILE A 75 -3.33 0.91 -9.13
N VAL A 76 -2.21 1.25 -9.77
CA VAL A 76 -1.17 0.28 -10.14
C VAL A 76 -0.55 -0.37 -8.90
N GLY A 77 -0.27 0.43 -7.86
CA GLY A 77 0.28 -0.08 -6.60
C GLY A 77 -0.69 -1.05 -5.90
N LEU A 78 -1.98 -0.71 -5.84
CA LEU A 78 -3.00 -1.57 -5.24
C LEU A 78 -3.24 -2.85 -6.05
N GLN A 79 -3.26 -2.77 -7.38
CA GLN A 79 -3.35 -3.93 -8.26
C GLN A 79 -2.20 -4.92 -8.06
N ALA A 80 -0.98 -4.42 -7.90
CA ALA A 80 0.18 -5.26 -7.61
C ALA A 80 0.00 -6.00 -6.26
N VAL A 81 -0.47 -5.30 -5.22
CA VAL A 81 -0.75 -5.90 -3.91
C VAL A 81 -1.89 -6.93 -3.98
N GLU A 82 -2.92 -6.66 -4.77
CA GLU A 82 -4.03 -7.58 -4.98
C GLU A 82 -3.59 -8.88 -5.68
N ALA A 83 -2.71 -8.79 -6.67
CA ALA A 83 -2.16 -9.98 -7.33
C ALA A 83 -1.45 -10.89 -6.32
N GLU A 84 -0.63 -10.32 -5.44
CA GLU A 84 0.05 -11.05 -4.37
C GLU A 84 -0.91 -11.63 -3.33
N ARG A 85 -2.00 -10.93 -3.01
CA ARG A 85 -3.06 -11.46 -2.15
C ARG A 85 -3.65 -12.75 -2.70
N VAL A 86 -3.94 -12.80 -4.00
CA VAL A 86 -4.50 -14.01 -4.66
C VAL A 86 -3.51 -15.17 -4.58
N VAL A 87 -2.22 -14.93 -4.81
CA VAL A 87 -1.16 -15.94 -4.66
C VAL A 87 -1.10 -16.43 -3.22
N LEU A 88 -1.09 -15.53 -2.24
CA LEU A 88 -1.02 -15.86 -0.82
C LEU A 88 -2.25 -16.66 -0.35
N ASP A 89 -3.45 -16.34 -0.80
CA ASP A 89 -4.67 -17.10 -0.46
C ASP A 89 -4.58 -18.54 -1.02
N ARG A 90 -4.05 -18.74 -2.24
CA ARG A 90 -3.83 -20.08 -2.81
C ARG A 90 -2.78 -20.87 -2.02
N VAL A 91 -1.65 -20.24 -1.68
CA VAL A 91 -0.61 -20.86 -0.84
C VAL A 91 -1.18 -21.23 0.53
N TRP A 92 -1.95 -20.33 1.13
CA TRP A 92 -2.61 -20.56 2.42
C TRP A 92 -3.55 -21.76 2.37
N TYR A 93 -4.45 -21.80 1.39
CA TYR A 93 -5.43 -22.89 1.25
C TYR A 93 -4.77 -24.27 1.17
N LYS A 94 -3.69 -24.41 0.38
CA LYS A 94 -3.00 -25.70 0.20
C LYS A 94 -2.24 -26.17 1.44
N ASN A 95 -1.76 -25.25 2.27
CA ASN A 95 -0.80 -25.58 3.33
C ASN A 95 -1.35 -25.36 4.76
N ALA A 96 -2.58 -24.84 4.90
CA ALA A 96 -3.14 -24.44 6.19
C ALA A 96 -3.22 -25.57 7.21
N SER A 97 -3.59 -26.79 6.79
CA SER A 97 -3.71 -27.95 7.68
C SER A 97 -2.35 -28.42 8.22
N GLN A 98 -1.30 -28.36 7.38
CA GLN A 98 0.04 -28.81 7.72
C GLN A 98 0.74 -27.88 8.72
N PHE A 99 0.58 -26.56 8.57
CA PHE A 99 1.34 -25.57 9.34
C PHE A 99 0.51 -24.78 10.36
N LYS A 100 -0.68 -25.25 10.74
CA LYS A 100 -1.59 -24.53 11.65
C LYS A 100 -0.93 -24.04 12.96
N SER A 101 0.05 -24.79 13.48
CA SER A 101 0.78 -24.49 14.72
C SER A 101 2.10 -23.75 14.51
N ALA A 102 2.62 -23.68 13.27
CA ALA A 102 3.92 -23.10 13.01
C ALA A 102 3.92 -21.58 13.23
N LEU A 103 4.92 -21.07 13.96
CA LEU A 103 5.00 -19.65 14.30
C LEU A 103 5.12 -18.77 13.04
N TRP A 104 5.99 -19.13 12.10
CA TRP A 104 6.16 -18.40 10.84
C TRP A 104 4.88 -18.38 9.99
N TRP A 105 4.08 -19.45 10.04
CA TRP A 105 2.79 -19.52 9.35
C TRP A 105 1.76 -18.55 9.89
N ARG A 106 1.78 -18.29 11.21
CA ARG A 106 0.91 -17.27 11.83
C ARG A 106 1.17 -15.87 11.27
N HIS A 107 2.42 -15.55 10.94
CA HIS A 107 2.77 -14.26 10.32
C HIS A 107 2.28 -14.17 8.87
N ALA A 108 2.45 -15.22 8.08
CA ALA A 108 1.89 -15.28 6.72
C ALA A 108 0.35 -15.13 6.75
N ASN A 109 -0.33 -15.83 7.66
CA ASN A 109 -1.78 -15.70 7.84
C ASN A 109 -2.19 -14.31 8.36
N SER A 110 -1.36 -13.68 9.21
CA SER A 110 -1.59 -12.30 9.65
C SER A 110 -1.53 -11.32 8.48
N LEU A 111 -0.54 -11.44 7.60
CA LEU A 111 -0.43 -10.62 6.39
C LEU A 111 -1.64 -10.83 5.48
N ARG A 112 -2.02 -12.10 5.25
CA ARG A 112 -3.19 -12.47 4.45
C ARG A 112 -4.47 -11.82 4.94
N ARG A 113 -4.71 -11.79 6.26
CA ARG A 113 -5.88 -11.13 6.85
C ARG A 113 -5.84 -9.62 6.64
N SER A 114 -4.69 -8.97 6.84
CA SER A 114 -4.55 -7.53 6.59
C SER A 114 -4.68 -7.17 5.11
N LEU A 115 -4.35 -8.07 4.18
CA LEU A 115 -4.57 -7.80 2.76
C LEU A 115 -6.05 -7.72 2.39
N ARG A 116 -6.95 -8.35 3.17
CA ARG A 116 -8.39 -8.25 2.94
C ARG A 116 -8.99 -6.92 3.37
N SER A 117 -8.35 -6.18 4.29
CA SER A 117 -8.83 -4.84 4.60
C SER A 117 -8.63 -3.84 3.45
N LEU A 118 -7.92 -4.22 2.37
CA LEU A 118 -7.81 -3.43 1.15
C LEU A 118 -8.96 -3.66 0.16
N ASP A 119 -9.94 -4.52 0.47
CA ASP A 119 -11.07 -4.81 -0.42
C ASP A 119 -11.96 -3.57 -0.71
N THR A 120 -11.86 -2.52 0.11
CA THR A 120 -12.55 -1.24 -0.09
C THR A 120 -11.84 -0.30 -1.07
N ALA A 121 -10.56 -0.56 -1.38
CA ALA A 121 -9.75 0.34 -2.20
C ALA A 121 -10.23 0.50 -3.65
N PRO A 122 -10.72 -0.55 -4.35
CA PRO A 122 -11.30 -0.39 -5.69
C PRO A 122 -12.48 0.59 -5.71
N ALA A 123 -13.36 0.53 -4.71
CA ALA A 123 -14.52 1.41 -4.62
C ALA A 123 -14.09 2.89 -4.43
N LEU A 124 -13.14 3.15 -3.55
CA LEU A 124 -12.57 4.49 -3.35
C LEU A 124 -11.90 5.02 -4.63
N THR A 125 -11.03 4.22 -5.27
CA THR A 125 -10.38 4.66 -6.52
C THR A 125 -11.38 4.92 -7.63
N ALA A 126 -12.48 4.15 -7.70
CA ALA A 126 -13.58 4.39 -8.64
C ALA A 126 -14.29 5.72 -8.37
N ARG A 127 -14.56 6.06 -7.10
CA ARG A 127 -15.12 7.37 -6.72
C ARG A 127 -14.23 8.53 -7.13
N ILE A 128 -12.92 8.43 -6.87
CA ILE A 128 -11.97 9.49 -7.28
C ILE A 128 -11.87 9.57 -8.81
N ALA A 129 -11.92 8.43 -9.51
CA ALA A 129 -11.92 8.40 -10.97
C ALA A 129 -13.18 9.03 -11.57
N LEU A 130 -14.35 8.85 -10.93
CA LEU A 130 -15.60 9.51 -11.30
C LEU A 130 -15.47 11.04 -11.15
N LEU A 131 -14.96 11.51 -10.00
CA LEU A 131 -14.71 12.95 -9.80
C LEU A 131 -13.75 13.51 -10.86
N TYR A 132 -12.69 12.77 -11.18
CA TYR A 132 -11.76 13.15 -12.25
C TYR A 132 -12.45 13.23 -13.62
N ALA A 133 -13.33 12.28 -13.95
CA ALA A 133 -14.08 12.26 -15.19
C ALA A 133 -15.06 13.45 -15.29
N GLU A 134 -15.80 13.72 -14.21
CA GLU A 134 -16.72 14.88 -14.10
C GLU A 134 -15.97 16.20 -14.32
N LEU A 135 -14.81 16.39 -13.68
CA LEU A 135 -13.97 17.58 -13.85
C LEU A 135 -13.44 17.74 -15.28
N CYS A 136 -13.29 16.64 -16.01
CA CYS A 136 -12.88 16.65 -17.42
C CYS A 136 -14.06 16.79 -18.39
N GLY A 137 -15.31 16.86 -17.91
CA GLY A 137 -16.51 16.85 -18.75
C GLY A 137 -16.69 15.52 -19.50
N ALA A 138 -16.11 14.43 -19.00
CA ALA A 138 -16.27 13.09 -19.56
C ALA A 138 -17.48 12.40 -18.92
N GLY A 139 -18.04 11.41 -19.63
CA GLY A 139 -19.02 10.48 -19.07
C GLY A 139 -18.40 9.53 -18.03
N GLU A 140 -19.18 8.55 -17.58
CA GLU A 140 -18.73 7.59 -16.57
C GLU A 140 -17.42 6.89 -16.98
N PRO A 141 -16.44 6.75 -16.06
CA PRO A 141 -15.20 6.04 -16.32
C PRO A 141 -15.53 4.57 -16.60
N GLY A 142 -14.85 4.00 -17.60
CA GLY A 142 -14.92 2.56 -17.84
C GLY A 142 -14.34 1.77 -16.65
N SER A 143 -14.65 0.48 -16.58
CA SER A 143 -14.11 -0.44 -15.57
C SER A 143 -13.40 -1.61 -16.26
N ASN A 144 -12.22 -1.98 -15.76
CA ASN A 144 -11.51 -3.17 -16.20
C ASN A 144 -11.10 -3.99 -14.96
N GLN A 145 -11.63 -5.22 -14.85
CA GLN A 145 -11.37 -6.12 -13.72
C GLN A 145 -11.67 -5.49 -12.34
N GLY A 146 -12.72 -4.69 -12.25
CA GLY A 146 -13.11 -4.02 -10.99
C GLY A 146 -12.33 -2.75 -10.66
N TRP A 147 -11.32 -2.40 -11.47
CA TRP A 147 -10.55 -1.17 -11.32
C TRP A 147 -10.99 -0.12 -12.35
N PRO A 148 -11.07 1.17 -11.96
CA PRO A 148 -11.51 2.23 -12.86
C PRO A 148 -10.46 2.52 -13.95
N VAL A 149 -10.94 2.78 -15.17
CA VAL A 149 -10.13 3.21 -16.30
C VAL A 149 -10.30 4.71 -16.49
N LEU A 150 -9.22 5.46 -16.27
CA LEU A 150 -9.26 6.92 -16.39
C LEU A 150 -9.44 7.37 -17.85
N PRO A 151 -10.31 8.37 -18.12
CA PRO A 151 -10.50 8.94 -19.46
C PRO A 151 -9.18 9.36 -20.12
N ARG A 152 -8.98 8.96 -21.39
CA ARG A 152 -7.75 9.28 -22.15
C ARG A 152 -7.83 10.62 -22.89
N GLU A 153 -8.98 10.92 -23.50
CA GLU A 153 -9.11 12.00 -24.50
C GLU A 153 -9.85 13.25 -24.02
N ALA A 154 -10.40 13.24 -22.80
CA ALA A 154 -11.14 14.37 -22.28
C ALA A 154 -10.21 15.56 -22.01
N LYS A 155 -10.53 16.71 -22.63
CA LYS A 155 -9.80 17.97 -22.45
C LYS A 155 -10.58 18.83 -21.45
N PRO A 156 -10.09 18.99 -20.22
CA PRO A 156 -10.77 19.82 -19.24
C PRO A 156 -10.72 21.29 -19.68
N THR A 157 -11.85 21.99 -19.57
CA THR A 157 -11.93 23.44 -19.79
C THR A 157 -12.03 24.15 -18.44
N SER A 158 -11.42 25.32 -18.28
CA SER A 158 -11.46 26.02 -16.98
C SER A 158 -12.89 26.30 -16.51
N GLN A 159 -13.79 26.63 -17.43
CA GLN A 159 -15.22 26.84 -17.13
C GLN A 159 -15.92 25.58 -16.62
N SER A 160 -15.65 24.41 -17.24
CA SER A 160 -16.24 23.15 -16.79
C SER A 160 -15.74 22.76 -15.40
N ILE A 161 -14.44 22.93 -15.13
CA ILE A 161 -13.85 22.68 -13.82
C ILE A 161 -14.52 23.57 -12.76
N GLU A 162 -14.58 24.88 -13.00
CA GLU A 162 -15.13 25.84 -12.04
C GLU A 162 -16.62 25.57 -11.76
N THR A 163 -17.40 25.26 -12.79
CA THR A 163 -18.84 24.92 -12.66
C THR A 163 -19.04 23.68 -11.79
N VAL A 164 -18.24 22.64 -12.00
CA VAL A 164 -18.32 21.39 -11.23
C VAL A 164 -17.88 21.62 -9.77
N LEU A 165 -16.79 22.36 -9.55
CA LEU A 165 -16.26 22.64 -8.21
C LEU A 165 -17.16 23.57 -7.37
N ARG A 166 -17.96 24.43 -8.02
CA ARG A 166 -18.99 25.25 -7.34
C ARG A 166 -20.13 24.43 -6.73
N THR A 167 -20.36 23.23 -7.22
CA THR A 167 -21.48 22.40 -6.77
C THR A 167 -21.22 21.84 -5.37
N SER A 168 -22.17 22.00 -4.45
CA SER A 168 -22.07 21.51 -3.06
C SER A 168 -21.86 20.00 -2.98
N GLN A 169 -22.48 19.24 -3.90
CA GLN A 169 -22.32 17.80 -4.03
C GLN A 169 -20.87 17.40 -4.33
N THR A 170 -20.19 18.11 -5.23
CA THR A 170 -18.78 17.86 -5.56
C THR A 170 -17.90 18.11 -4.34
N LYS A 171 -18.12 19.22 -3.63
CA LYS A 171 -17.36 19.54 -2.40
C LYS A 171 -17.54 18.48 -1.32
N GLN A 172 -18.75 17.93 -1.18
CA GLN A 172 -19.03 16.84 -0.26
C GLN A 172 -18.29 15.56 -0.66
N ARG A 173 -18.37 15.16 -1.94
CA ARG A 173 -17.66 13.98 -2.45
C ARG A 173 -16.14 14.10 -2.34
N LEU A 174 -15.58 15.30 -2.55
CA LEU A 174 -14.15 15.56 -2.36
C LEU A 174 -13.74 15.35 -0.90
N ARG A 175 -14.55 15.84 0.06
CA ARG A 175 -14.31 15.63 1.49
C ARG A 175 -14.38 14.15 1.88
N GLU A 176 -15.41 13.44 1.43
CA GLU A 176 -15.55 12.00 1.67
C GLU A 176 -14.35 11.22 1.11
N ALA A 177 -13.90 11.55 -0.10
CA ALA A 177 -12.72 10.94 -0.70
C ALA A 177 -11.43 11.27 0.08
N GLU A 178 -11.27 12.48 0.62
CA GLU A 178 -10.14 12.86 1.50
C GLU A 178 -10.12 12.00 2.78
N GLU A 179 -11.28 11.81 3.43
CA GLU A 179 -11.41 11.03 4.66
C GLU A 179 -11.12 9.54 4.40
N GLU A 180 -11.70 8.97 3.35
CA GLU A 180 -11.48 7.57 2.95
C GLU A 180 -10.04 7.31 2.51
N LEU A 181 -9.35 8.28 1.88
CA LEU A 181 -7.93 8.18 1.56
C LEU A 181 -7.06 8.10 2.81
N GLU A 182 -7.40 8.84 3.87
CA GLU A 182 -6.68 8.75 5.14
C GLU A 182 -6.88 7.39 5.82
N GLU A 183 -8.11 6.86 5.77
CA GLU A 183 -8.37 5.50 6.25
C GLU A 183 -7.56 4.47 5.45
N LEU A 184 -7.59 4.56 4.11
CA LEU A 184 -6.82 3.68 3.24
C LEU A 184 -5.31 3.77 3.53
N ARG A 185 -4.78 4.97 3.78
CA ARG A 185 -3.37 5.18 4.18
C ARG A 185 -3.03 4.40 5.45
N GLY A 186 -3.89 4.48 6.46
CA GLY A 186 -3.75 3.70 7.69
C GLY A 186 -3.73 2.19 7.44
N VAL A 187 -4.63 1.70 6.59
CA VAL A 187 -4.69 0.28 6.21
C VAL A 187 -3.43 -0.17 5.47
N ILE A 188 -2.97 0.61 4.48
CA ILE A 188 -1.76 0.30 3.71
C ILE A 188 -0.53 0.27 4.63
N ASP A 189 -0.42 1.20 5.59
CA ASP A 189 0.69 1.19 6.55
C ASP A 189 0.68 -0.07 7.43
N VAL A 190 -0.49 -0.52 7.88
CA VAL A 190 -0.64 -1.79 8.60
C VAL A 190 -0.17 -2.95 7.73
N VAL A 191 -0.62 -3.04 6.47
CA VAL A 191 -0.21 -4.09 5.54
C VAL A 191 1.31 -4.08 5.33
N ARG A 192 1.90 -2.91 5.08
CA ARG A 192 3.34 -2.71 4.91
C ARG A 192 4.12 -3.24 6.11
N LYS A 193 3.77 -2.81 7.33
CA LYS A 193 4.40 -3.25 8.58
C LYS A 193 4.24 -4.76 8.80
N ARG A 194 3.10 -5.34 8.44
CA ARG A 194 2.86 -6.79 8.53
C ARG A 194 3.71 -7.57 7.54
N ALA A 195 3.85 -7.07 6.31
CA ALA A 195 4.69 -7.68 5.29
C ALA A 195 6.18 -7.65 5.70
N GLU A 196 6.66 -6.50 6.19
CA GLU A 196 8.02 -6.36 6.71
C GLU A 196 8.29 -7.31 7.88
N LYS A 197 7.41 -7.31 8.89
CA LYS A 197 7.54 -8.18 10.06
C LYS A 197 7.47 -9.66 9.68
N GLY A 198 6.57 -10.03 8.77
CA GLY A 198 6.44 -11.38 8.25
C GLY A 198 7.70 -11.84 7.55
N GLY A 199 8.23 -11.01 6.64
CA GLY A 199 9.49 -11.25 5.94
C GLY A 199 10.65 -11.48 6.91
N LYS A 200 10.81 -10.62 7.93
CA LYS A 200 11.86 -10.78 8.95
C LYS A 200 11.76 -12.12 9.70
N VAL A 201 10.56 -12.52 10.13
CA VAL A 201 10.36 -13.79 10.83
C VAL A 201 10.66 -15.00 9.93
N LEU A 202 10.22 -14.95 8.67
CA LEU A 202 10.48 -16.00 7.70
C LEU A 202 11.98 -16.13 7.39
N MET A 203 12.68 -15.00 7.26
CA MET A 203 14.14 -14.96 7.09
C MET A 203 14.88 -15.58 8.28
N VAL A 204 14.45 -15.30 9.51
CA VAL A 204 15.01 -15.96 10.70
C VAL A 204 14.77 -17.46 10.62
N HIS A 205 13.54 -17.90 10.33
CA HIS A 205 13.22 -19.32 10.22
C HIS A 205 14.06 -20.05 9.17
N LEU A 206 14.31 -19.42 8.02
CA LEU A 206 15.11 -19.98 6.94
C LEU A 206 16.59 -20.15 7.33
N ASN A 207 17.11 -19.29 8.19
CA ASN A 207 18.51 -19.30 8.63
C ASN A 207 18.77 -20.11 9.91
N THR A 208 17.73 -20.62 10.58
CA THR A 208 17.89 -21.44 11.80
C THR A 208 18.28 -22.88 11.44
N PRO A 209 19.41 -23.42 11.92
CA PRO A 209 19.75 -24.83 11.74
C PRO A 209 18.88 -25.75 12.63
N PRO A 210 18.53 -26.97 12.20
CA PRO A 210 18.78 -27.54 10.86
C PRO A 210 17.92 -26.85 9.80
N ALA A 211 18.38 -26.86 8.54
CA ALA A 211 17.66 -26.25 7.43
C ALA A 211 16.19 -26.70 7.41
N PRO A 212 15.22 -25.78 7.29
CA PRO A 212 13.83 -26.15 7.38
C PRO A 212 13.46 -27.03 6.19
N THR A 213 12.76 -28.15 6.46
CA THR A 213 12.26 -29.08 5.45
C THR A 213 11.40 -28.40 4.37
N PHE A 214 10.83 -27.23 4.68
CA PHE A 214 9.96 -26.45 3.81
C PHE A 214 10.61 -25.15 3.29
N ALA A 215 11.94 -25.11 3.17
CA ALA A 215 12.68 -23.94 2.69
C ALA A 215 12.12 -23.31 1.39
N PRO A 216 11.72 -24.07 0.34
CA PRO A 216 11.13 -23.48 -0.86
C PRO A 216 9.83 -22.72 -0.61
N LEU A 217 8.95 -23.26 0.24
CA LEU A 217 7.70 -22.59 0.63
C LEU A 217 7.98 -21.30 1.41
N VAL A 218 8.92 -21.36 2.36
CA VAL A 218 9.32 -20.20 3.18
C VAL A 218 9.92 -19.11 2.29
N ALA A 219 10.78 -19.47 1.32
CA ALA A 219 11.33 -18.55 0.34
C ALA A 219 10.23 -17.90 -0.53
N GLY A 220 9.24 -18.67 -0.98
CA GLY A 220 8.08 -18.13 -1.68
C GLY A 220 7.28 -17.12 -0.85
N LEU A 221 7.08 -17.39 0.44
CA LEU A 221 6.43 -16.45 1.35
C LEU A 221 7.24 -15.17 1.59
N ILE A 222 8.57 -15.27 1.62
CA ILE A 222 9.46 -14.09 1.70
C ILE A 222 9.32 -13.24 0.44
N ALA A 223 9.28 -13.86 -0.74
CA ALA A 223 9.07 -13.16 -2.00
C ALA A 223 7.74 -12.41 -2.02
N ILE A 224 6.64 -13.06 -1.59
CA ILE A 224 5.32 -12.41 -1.45
C ILE A 224 5.39 -11.24 -0.46
N CYS A 225 6.06 -11.40 0.69
CA CYS A 225 6.21 -10.32 1.67
C CYS A 225 6.96 -9.12 1.06
N ALA A 226 8.02 -9.36 0.29
CA ALA A 226 8.75 -8.30 -0.41
C ALA A 226 7.90 -7.62 -1.50
N ALA A 227 7.18 -8.42 -2.29
CA ALA A 227 6.31 -7.95 -3.37
C ALA A 227 5.10 -7.14 -2.86
N VAL A 228 4.63 -7.40 -1.63
CA VAL A 228 3.63 -6.56 -0.95
C VAL A 228 4.28 -5.33 -0.32
N HIS A 229 5.43 -5.50 0.34
CA HIS A 229 6.10 -4.40 1.05
C HIS A 229 6.54 -3.28 0.11
N HIS A 230 7.13 -3.61 -1.04
CA HIS A 230 7.66 -2.61 -1.99
C HIS A 230 6.59 -1.61 -2.48
N PRO A 231 5.46 -2.02 -3.09
CA PRO A 231 4.42 -1.09 -3.52
C PRO A 231 3.76 -0.38 -2.35
N THR A 232 3.51 -1.05 -1.22
CA THR A 232 2.89 -0.39 -0.05
C THR A 232 3.82 0.64 0.60
N ALA A 233 5.14 0.44 0.57
CA ALA A 233 6.11 1.43 0.99
C ALA A 233 6.14 2.65 0.05
N ALA A 234 6.08 2.44 -1.26
CA ALA A 234 5.99 3.54 -2.24
C ALA A 234 4.69 4.35 -2.05
N LEU A 235 3.58 3.69 -1.70
CA LEU A 235 2.29 4.36 -1.44
C LEU A 235 2.21 5.08 -0.09
N VAL A 236 3.15 4.93 0.84
CA VAL A 236 3.11 5.59 2.18
C VAL A 236 4.39 6.40 2.50
N GLY A 237 5.34 6.46 1.56
CA GLY A 237 6.59 7.21 1.72
C GLY A 237 6.43 8.73 1.71
N GLU A 238 7.55 9.46 1.87
CA GLU A 238 7.59 10.94 1.93
C GLU A 238 7.12 11.62 0.63
N GLU A 239 7.19 10.91 -0.50
CA GLU A 239 6.64 11.31 -1.80
C GLU A 239 5.47 10.40 -2.20
N SER A 240 4.61 10.08 -1.24
CA SER A 240 3.49 9.18 -1.46
C SER A 240 2.47 9.75 -2.45
N ALA A 241 2.03 8.89 -3.39
CA ALA A 241 0.88 9.17 -4.24
C ALA A 241 -0.40 9.44 -3.44
N LEU A 242 -0.56 8.87 -2.23
CA LEU A 242 -1.71 9.14 -1.36
C LEU A 242 -1.66 10.55 -0.78
N ASP A 243 -0.50 10.97 -0.27
CA ASP A 243 -0.35 12.31 0.32
C ASP A 243 -0.53 13.38 -0.75
N GLU A 244 0.00 13.13 -1.96
CA GLU A 244 -0.22 13.98 -3.12
C GLU A 244 -1.70 14.03 -3.54
N LEU A 245 -2.38 12.89 -3.64
CA LEU A 245 -3.81 12.84 -3.94
C LEU A 245 -4.61 13.64 -2.92
N LYS A 246 -4.36 13.44 -1.63
CA LYS A 246 -5.05 14.15 -0.55
C LYS A 246 -4.85 15.66 -0.66
N ASN A 247 -3.61 16.10 -0.90
CA ASN A 247 -3.30 17.52 -1.10
C ASN A 247 -4.05 18.09 -2.30
N ILE A 248 -4.09 17.37 -3.42
CA ILE A 248 -4.81 17.79 -4.63
C ILE A 248 -6.31 17.89 -4.37
N LEU A 249 -6.92 16.91 -3.71
CA LEU A 249 -8.36 16.97 -3.38
C LEU A 249 -8.66 18.15 -2.45
N GLY A 250 -7.80 18.39 -1.46
CA GLY A 250 -7.91 19.55 -0.56
C GLY A 250 -7.83 20.88 -1.32
N LEU A 251 -6.90 21.01 -2.27
CA LEU A 251 -6.76 22.18 -3.13
C LEU A 251 -8.01 22.38 -4.02
N LEU A 252 -8.50 21.31 -4.64
CA LEU A 252 -9.71 21.37 -5.46
C LEU A 252 -10.93 21.80 -4.63
N ARG A 253 -11.03 21.32 -3.38
CA ARG A 253 -12.12 21.67 -2.47
C ARG A 253 -12.10 23.14 -2.04
N THR A 254 -10.92 23.76 -1.89
CA THR A 254 -10.78 25.16 -1.46
C THR A 254 -10.69 26.18 -2.60
N SER A 255 -10.45 25.73 -3.83
CA SER A 255 -10.23 26.60 -5.00
C SER A 255 -11.44 27.42 -5.50
N VAL A 256 -12.59 27.37 -4.81
CA VAL A 256 -13.85 28.04 -5.19
C VAL A 256 -14.62 28.47 -3.95
#